data_AF-A0A9D3Y4J9-F1
#
_entry.id   AF-A0A9D3Y4J9-F1
#
_cell.length_a   1.000
_cell.length_b   1.000
_cell.length_c   1.000
_cell.angle_alpha   90.00
_cell.angle_beta   90.00
_cell.angle_gamma   90.00
#
_symmetry.space_group_name_H-M   'P 1'
#
loop_
_entity.id
_entity.type
_entity.pdbx_description
1 polymer ?
#
loop_
_entity_poly.entity_id
_entity_poly.type
_entity_poly.pdbx_seq_one_letter_code
_entity_poly.pdbx_strand_id
1 'polypeptide(L)'
;MLTQKGSYDSVVNTEHNTSLLTQKGSNDLAVNTEHNTSMLTQKGSYGLVVNTEHNTSLLTQKGSYDFAVNSEHDTSMLTQKGSNDYAVNTQSTIHPC
;
A
#
# COMPACT_ATOMS: atom_id res chain seq x y z
N MET A 1 -0.11 14.14 -5.19
CA MET A 1 0.08 13.87 -3.75
C MET A 1 -1.26 13.96 -3.06
N LEU A 2 -1.70 12.90 -2.38
CA LEU A 2 -2.92 12.89 -1.56
C LEU A 2 -2.55 12.73 -0.09
N THR A 3 -3.20 13.49 0.79
CA THR A 3 -2.99 13.40 2.24
C THR A 3 -4.33 13.35 2.97
N GLN A 4 -4.52 12.33 3.80
CA GLN A 4 -5.75 12.14 4.57
C GLN A 4 -5.45 11.99 6.07
N LYS A 5 -6.28 12.63 6.91
CA LYS A 5 -6.14 12.65 8.38
C LYS A 5 -7.49 12.47 9.06
N GLY A 6 -7.75 11.32 9.69
CA GLY A 6 -9.06 11.02 10.27
C GLY A 6 -9.37 9.53 10.15
N SER A 7 -10.66 9.19 10.10
CA SER A 7 -11.11 7.86 9.69
C SER A 7 -11.86 7.97 8.39
N TYR A 8 -11.31 7.36 7.35
CA TYR A 8 -11.85 7.40 6.00
C TYR A 8 -11.64 6.07 5.30
N ASP A 9 -12.60 5.74 4.45
CA ASP A 9 -12.43 4.71 3.45
C ASP A 9 -12.07 5.38 2.14
N SER A 10 -11.10 4.81 1.42
CA SER A 10 -10.64 5.39 0.16
C SER A 10 -10.39 4.33 -0.88
N VAL A 11 -10.70 4.66 -2.12
CA VAL A 11 -10.37 3.88 -3.30
C VAL A 11 -9.52 4.74 -4.20
N VAL A 12 -8.35 4.24 -4.57
CA VAL A 12 -7.42 4.92 -5.48
C VAL A 12 -7.18 4.02 -6.69
N ASN A 13 -7.57 4.49 -7.87
CA ASN A 13 -7.25 3.84 -9.13
C ASN A 13 -6.33 4.77 -9.94
N THR A 14 -5.15 4.30 -10.32
CA THR A 14 -4.24 5.08 -11.18
C THR A 14 -3.58 4.21 -12.23
N GLU A 15 -3.42 4.74 -13.43
CA GLU A 15 -2.69 4.11 -14.54
C GLU A 15 -1.58 5.08 -14.98
N HIS A 16 -0.39 4.57 -15.30
CA HIS A 16 0.69 5.35 -15.94
C HIS A 16 1.12 6.61 -15.18
N ASN A 17 1.20 6.53 -13.86
CA ASN A 17 1.43 7.67 -12.98
C ASN A 17 2.49 7.40 -11.91
N THR A 18 2.94 8.50 -11.30
CA THR A 18 3.69 8.47 -10.05
C THR A 18 2.80 8.99 -8.94
N SER A 19 2.55 8.17 -7.93
CA SER A 19 1.61 8.48 -6.85
C SER A 19 2.31 8.50 -5.49
N LEU A 20 2.07 9.59 -4.74
CA LEU A 20 2.47 9.70 -3.33
C LEU A 20 1.22 9.84 -2.46
N LEU A 21 1.01 8.86 -1.59
CA LEU A 21 -0.11 8.76 -0.68
C LEU A 21 0.39 8.78 0.78
N THR A 22 -0.17 9.66 1.60
CA THR A 22 0.12 9.72 3.04
C THR A 22 -1.17 9.69 3.84
N GLN A 23 -1.29 8.71 4.73
CA GLN A 23 -2.46 8.52 5.58
C GLN A 23 -2.08 8.52 7.06
N LYS A 24 -2.92 9.15 7.89
CA LYS A 24 -2.79 9.15 9.35
C LYS A 24 -4.16 8.96 10.01
N GLY A 25 -4.31 7.95 10.87
CA GLY A 25 -5.55 7.66 11.58
C GLY A 25 -5.95 6.19 11.47
N SER A 26 -7.26 5.90 11.51
CA SER A 26 -7.77 4.55 11.28
C SER A 26 -8.52 4.51 9.96
N ASN A 27 -7.92 3.95 8.92
CA ASN A 27 -8.46 4.00 7.55
C ASN A 27 -8.43 2.63 6.87
N ASP A 28 -9.41 2.40 6.02
CA ASP A 28 -9.36 1.32 5.04
C ASP A 28 -9.07 1.90 3.65
N LEU A 29 -8.09 1.31 2.96
CA LEU A 29 -7.67 1.78 1.64
C LEU A 29 -7.65 0.61 0.66
N ALA A 30 -8.32 0.79 -0.47
CA ALA A 30 -8.18 -0.07 -1.64
C ALA A 30 -7.41 0.68 -2.72
N VAL A 31 -6.36 0.07 -3.27
CA VAL A 31 -5.53 0.64 -4.33
C VAL A 31 -5.48 -0.33 -5.50
N ASN A 32 -5.84 0.13 -6.70
CA ASN A 32 -5.60 -0.60 -7.94
C ASN A 32 -4.70 0.23 -8.85
N THR A 33 -3.56 -0.31 -9.26
CA THR A 33 -2.61 0.43 -10.08
C THR A 33 -1.95 -0.41 -11.17
N GLU A 34 -1.78 0.16 -12.35
CA GLU A 34 -1.09 -0.48 -13.49
C GLU A 34 -0.02 0.46 -14.07
N HIS A 35 1.21 -0.04 -14.27
CA HIS A 35 2.35 0.73 -14.78
C HIS A 35 2.70 2.01 -13.99
N ASN A 36 2.73 1.92 -12.67
CA ASN A 36 2.99 3.05 -11.77
C ASN A 36 4.26 2.86 -10.93
N THR A 37 4.75 4.01 -10.45
CA THR A 37 5.64 4.07 -9.29
C THR A 37 4.90 4.70 -8.12
N SER A 38 4.86 3.98 -6.99
CA SER A 38 4.00 4.35 -5.86
C SER A 38 4.80 4.43 -4.55
N MET A 39 4.57 5.49 -3.79
CA MET A 39 5.03 5.60 -2.40
C MET A 39 3.81 5.77 -1.48
N LEU A 40 3.64 4.85 -0.53
CA LEU A 40 2.58 4.91 0.47
C LEU A 40 3.17 4.95 1.88
N THR A 41 2.76 5.93 2.66
CA THR A 41 3.10 6.06 4.08
C THR A 41 1.85 6.05 4.94
N GLN A 42 1.77 5.13 5.91
CA GLN A 42 0.62 4.97 6.80
C GLN A 42 1.04 4.99 8.28
N LYS A 43 0.24 5.63 9.15
CA LYS A 43 0.50 5.69 10.61
C LYS A 43 -0.77 5.66 11.48
N GLY A 44 -0.98 4.58 12.24
CA GLY A 44 -2.27 4.26 12.88
C GLY A 44 -2.72 2.81 12.65
N SER A 45 -4.02 2.53 12.66
CA SER A 45 -4.57 1.19 12.39
C SER A 45 -5.20 1.12 11.00
N TYR A 46 -4.87 0.13 10.17
CA TYR A 46 -5.35 0.13 8.79
C TYR A 46 -5.65 -1.25 8.24
N GLY A 47 -6.74 -1.33 7.47
CA GLY A 47 -6.91 -2.32 6.42
C GLY A 47 -6.39 -1.76 5.09
N LEU A 48 -5.55 -2.52 4.38
CA LEU A 48 -5.11 -2.12 3.04
C LEU A 48 -5.16 -3.31 2.08
N VAL A 49 -5.90 -3.13 0.98
CA VAL A 49 -5.96 -4.06 -0.14
C VAL A 49 -5.31 -3.39 -1.35
N VAL A 50 -4.30 -4.03 -1.93
CA VAL A 50 -3.59 -3.49 -3.10
C VAL A 50 -3.58 -4.53 -4.21
N ASN A 51 -4.08 -4.14 -5.39
CA ASN A 51 -3.89 -4.89 -6.62
C ASN A 51 -2.98 -4.09 -7.55
N THR A 52 -1.88 -4.68 -7.95
CA THR A 52 -0.86 -4.02 -8.76
C THR A 52 -0.40 -4.91 -9.90
N GLU A 53 -0.18 -4.31 -11.07
CA GLU A 53 0.45 -4.96 -12.22
C GLU A 53 1.53 -4.04 -12.85
N HIS A 54 2.75 -4.57 -13.06
CA HIS A 54 3.91 -3.86 -13.62
C HIS A 54 4.30 -2.54 -12.89
N ASN A 55 4.38 -2.59 -11.56
CA ASN A 55 4.63 -1.46 -10.68
C ASN A 55 5.93 -1.60 -9.88
N THR A 56 6.42 -0.45 -9.44
CA THR A 56 7.40 -0.36 -8.34
C THR A 56 6.78 0.36 -7.16
N SER A 57 6.77 -0.29 -5.98
CA SER A 57 6.09 0.23 -4.79
C SER A 57 7.00 0.27 -3.57
N LEU A 58 6.97 1.40 -2.85
CA LEU A 58 7.56 1.52 -1.51
C LEU A 58 6.47 1.80 -0.48
N LEU A 59 6.36 0.90 0.49
CA LEU A 59 5.34 0.93 1.53
C LEU A 59 6.02 1.12 2.90
N THR A 60 5.67 2.18 3.61
CA THR A 60 6.15 2.44 4.98
C THR A 60 4.97 2.52 5.95
N GLN A 61 4.99 1.68 6.98
CA GLN A 61 3.87 1.49 7.89
C GLN A 61 4.32 1.54 9.37
N LYS A 62 3.55 2.22 10.23
CA LYS A 62 3.75 2.29 11.69
C LYS A 62 2.45 2.26 12.51
N GLY A 63 2.20 1.17 13.25
CA GLY A 63 0.91 0.89 13.92
C GLY A 63 0.41 -0.55 13.73
N SER A 64 -0.91 -0.78 13.69
CA SER A 64 -1.49 -2.12 13.47
C SER A 64 -2.07 -2.25 12.07
N TYR A 65 -1.81 -3.37 11.40
CA TYR A 65 -2.10 -3.49 9.97
C TYR A 65 -2.65 -4.86 9.58
N ASP A 66 -3.74 -4.83 8.83
CA ASP A 66 -4.22 -5.96 8.05
C ASP A 66 -4.01 -5.64 6.57
N PHE A 67 -3.26 -6.50 5.88
CA PHE A 67 -2.87 -6.24 4.51
C PHE A 67 -3.13 -7.42 3.58
N ALA A 68 -3.73 -7.14 2.43
CA ALA A 68 -3.87 -8.08 1.32
C ALA A 68 -3.24 -7.48 0.06
N VAL A 69 -2.27 -8.19 -0.53
CA VAL A 69 -1.68 -7.80 -1.81
C VAL A 69 -1.90 -8.87 -2.86
N ASN A 70 -2.35 -8.45 -4.03
CA ASN A 70 -2.27 -9.21 -5.26
C ASN A 70 -1.37 -8.46 -6.25
N SER A 71 -0.21 -9.01 -6.59
CA SER A 71 0.77 -8.35 -7.46
C SER A 71 1.28 -9.27 -8.57
N GLU A 72 1.31 -8.75 -9.79
CA GLU A 72 1.89 -9.41 -10.96
C GLU A 72 2.99 -8.54 -11.58
N HIS A 73 4.19 -9.11 -11.77
CA HIS A 73 5.35 -8.41 -12.33
C HIS A 73 5.80 -7.13 -11.60
N ASP A 74 5.68 -7.12 -10.27
CA ASP A 74 6.01 -5.96 -9.45
C ASP A 74 7.32 -6.10 -8.68
N THR A 75 7.88 -4.96 -8.31
CA THR A 75 8.92 -4.85 -7.28
C THR A 75 8.38 -4.07 -6.10
N SER A 76 8.40 -4.68 -4.91
CA SER A 76 7.89 -4.04 -3.70
C SER A 76 8.92 -4.06 -2.57
N MET A 77 9.08 -2.90 -1.92
CA MET A 77 9.81 -2.76 -0.65
C MET A 77 8.84 -2.36 0.45
N LEU A 78 8.90 -3.09 1.57
CA LEU A 78 7.99 -2.93 2.69
C LEU A 78 8.75 -2.75 3.99
N THR A 79 8.58 -1.59 4.63
CA THR A 79 9.16 -1.27 5.94
C THR A 79 8.02 -1.10 6.95
N GLN A 80 8.01 -1.91 8.01
CA GLN A 80 6.90 -1.94 8.96
C GLN A 80 7.37 -1.85 10.41
N LYS A 81 6.57 -1.18 11.24
CA LYS A 81 6.77 -1.12 12.69
C LYS A 81 5.45 -1.23 13.44
N GLY A 82 5.19 -2.40 14.04
CA GLY A 82 4.02 -2.67 14.87
C GLY A 82 3.51 -4.12 14.73
N SER A 83 2.22 -4.36 14.99
CA SER A 83 1.61 -5.70 14.91
C SER A 83 0.88 -5.85 13.58
N ASN A 84 1.17 -6.91 12.83
CA ASN A 84 0.70 -7.04 11.44
C ASN A 84 0.19 -8.46 11.17
N ASP A 85 -0.91 -8.55 10.42
CA ASP A 85 -1.32 -9.74 9.69
C ASP A 85 -1.29 -9.43 8.18
N TYR A 86 -0.64 -10.29 7.39
CA TYR A 86 -0.50 -10.09 5.95
C TYR A 86 -0.83 -11.35 5.15
N ALA A 87 -1.62 -11.16 4.10
CA ALA A 87 -1.89 -12.14 3.06
C ALA A 87 -1.35 -11.59 1.74
N VAL A 88 -0.44 -12.34 1.11
CA VAL A 88 0.28 -11.89 -0.08
C VAL A 88 0.15 -12.99 -1.13
N ASN A 89 -0.49 -12.66 -2.26
CA ASN A 89 -0.55 -13.51 -3.44
C ASN A 89 0.22 -12.82 -4.57
N THR A 90 1.44 -13.27 -4.84
CA THR A 90 2.31 -12.59 -5.80
C THR A 90 3.03 -13.52 -6.75
N GLN A 91 3.11 -13.11 -8.02
CA GLN A 91 4.22 -13.45 -8.91
C GLN A 91 5.21 -12.28 -8.94
N SER A 92 5.77 -11.94 -7.77
CA SER A 92 6.61 -10.74 -7.61
C SER A 92 7.62 -10.89 -6.48
N THR A 93 8.70 -10.10 -6.52
CA THR A 93 9.75 -10.13 -5.50
C THR A 93 9.44 -9.11 -4.41
N ILE A 94 9.23 -9.58 -3.18
CA ILE A 94 9.03 -8.72 -2.00
C ILE A 94 10.29 -8.76 -1.14
N HIS A 95 10.84 -7.58 -0.84
CA HIS A 95 11.97 -7.43 0.08
C HIS A 95 11.48 -6.81 1.40
N PRO A 96 11.33 -7.61 2.47
CA PRO A 96 11.08 -7.08 3.81
C PRO A 96 12.36 -6.45 4.36
N CYS A 97 12.24 -5.30 5.03
CA CYS A 97 13.35 -4.60 5.67
C CYS A 97 13.11 -4.40 7.17
#